data_AF-A0A803T3W4-F1
#
_entry.id   AF-A0A803T3W4-F1
#
_cell.length_a   1.000
_cell.length_b   1.000
_cell.length_c   1.000
_cell.angle_alpha   90.00
_cell.angle_beta   90.00
_cell.angle_gamma   90.00
#
_symmetry.space_group_name_H-M   'P 1'
#
loop_
_entity.id
_entity.type
_entity.pdbx_description
1 polymer ?
#
loop_
_entity_poly.entity_id
_entity_poly.type
_entity_poly.pdbx_seq_one_letter_code
_entity_poly.pdbx_strand_id
1 'polypeptide(L)'
;MQELLFCMAGIFLVLRIFSAFYTLCNFCFAGEEGIPDQAIDEKIMESSIEVLEREMDEMEISYRNKTLALQRIQVADALRNKLMDEDEDSKFIRDTTKHIIMLSTAILQSEQQSRELEEKLNEVKRSRIALKRAGECKLAQIRDIKRKRKAELENMKVGEILEKVHGDLQKKIKITTIVQNVFQVVKPHAPLIKFPDRKSTPKPKMQDPLQSRVPPLHASSAQISAGGGPPSHQHISFSGRTQGTPDTVELVRTLPQKYRRKPLSSEEMEYIQRGGPE
;
A
#
# COMPACT_ATOMS: atom_id res chain seq x y z
N MET A 1 1.03 -30.16 98.05
CA MET A 1 0.17 -28.94 98.02
C MET A 1 0.95 -27.69 97.58
N GLN A 2 2.20 -27.49 98.02
CA GLN A 2 2.98 -26.28 97.71
C GLN A 2 3.50 -26.21 96.25
N GLU A 3 3.93 -27.34 95.70
CA GLU A 3 4.36 -27.47 94.29
C GLU A 3 3.26 -27.14 93.26
N LEU A 4 2.01 -27.54 93.56
CA LEU A 4 0.87 -27.30 92.66
C LEU A 4 0.46 -25.81 92.62
N LEU A 5 0.61 -25.10 93.76
CA LEU A 5 0.36 -23.66 93.82
C LEU A 5 1.40 -22.87 93.01
N PHE A 6 2.67 -23.30 93.04
CA PHE A 6 3.74 -22.66 92.28
C PHE A 6 3.55 -22.83 90.77
N CYS A 7 3.12 -24.01 90.34
CA CYS A 7 2.82 -24.30 88.93
C CYS A 7 1.60 -23.50 88.42
N MET A 8 0.53 -23.41 89.22
CA MET A 8 -0.66 -22.62 88.87
C MET A 8 -0.38 -21.11 88.83
N ALA A 9 0.45 -20.59 89.74
CA ALA A 9 0.87 -19.18 89.73
C ALA A 9 1.72 -18.85 88.49
N GLY A 10 2.61 -19.75 88.08
CA GLY A 10 3.39 -19.62 86.85
C GLY A 10 2.50 -19.57 85.60
N ILE A 11 1.52 -20.46 85.50
CA ILE A 11 0.57 -20.50 84.37
C ILE A 11 -0.27 -19.22 84.32
N PHE A 12 -0.74 -18.71 85.47
CA PHE A 12 -1.48 -17.45 85.54
C PHE A 12 -0.66 -16.24 85.10
N LEU A 13 0.63 -16.20 85.47
CA LEU A 13 1.54 -15.14 85.06
C LEU A 13 1.77 -15.17 83.54
N VAL A 14 1.99 -16.36 82.97
CA VAL A 14 2.16 -16.53 81.52
C VAL A 14 0.89 -16.13 80.76
N LEU A 15 -0.30 -16.54 81.23
CA LEU A 15 -1.58 -16.16 80.62
C LEU A 15 -1.82 -14.65 80.67
N ARG A 16 -1.46 -13.96 81.77
CA ARG A 16 -1.55 -12.50 81.84
C ARG A 16 -0.58 -11.80 80.90
N ILE A 17 0.65 -12.29 80.78
CA ILE A 17 1.62 -11.74 79.84
C ILE A 17 1.12 -11.92 78.41
N PHE A 18 0.58 -13.09 78.06
CA PHE A 18 0.03 -13.36 76.73
C PHE A 18 -1.20 -12.50 76.41
N SER A 19 -2.11 -12.32 77.38
CA SER A 19 -3.27 -11.43 77.25
C SER A 19 -2.87 -9.96 77.09
N ALA A 20 -1.87 -9.50 77.85
CA ALA A 20 -1.31 -8.15 77.71
C ALA A 20 -0.63 -7.96 76.34
N PHE A 21 0.11 -8.96 75.85
CA PHE A 21 0.70 -8.94 74.51
C PHE A 21 -0.37 -8.92 73.42
N TYR A 22 -1.42 -9.72 73.55
CA TYR A 22 -2.53 -9.73 72.59
C TYR A 22 -3.31 -8.41 72.57
N THR A 23 -3.46 -7.77 73.74
CA THR A 23 -4.12 -6.46 73.86
C THR A 23 -3.25 -5.34 73.29
N LEU A 24 -1.93 -5.35 73.55
CA LEU A 24 -0.99 -4.38 72.99
C LEU A 24 -0.86 -4.55 71.46
N CYS A 25 -0.86 -5.79 70.99
CA CYS A 25 -0.81 -6.10 69.56
C CYS A 25 -2.11 -5.67 68.84
N ASN A 26 -3.28 -5.91 69.44
CA ASN A 26 -4.54 -5.36 68.91
C ASN A 26 -4.56 -3.84 68.92
N PHE A 27 -4.03 -3.18 69.95
CA PHE A 27 -3.98 -1.73 70.03
C PHE A 27 -3.06 -1.11 68.95
N CYS A 28 -1.95 -1.77 68.59
CA CYS A 28 -1.10 -1.33 67.49
C CYS A 28 -1.72 -1.60 66.10
N PHE A 29 -2.56 -2.62 65.95
CA PHE A 29 -3.20 -2.97 64.67
C PHE A 29 -4.56 -2.26 64.46
N ALA A 30 -5.18 -1.71 65.50
CA ALA A 30 -6.47 -1.01 65.43
C ALA A 30 -6.35 0.50 65.11
N GLY A 31 -5.15 0.99 64.77
CA GLY A 31 -4.89 2.37 64.32
C GLY A 31 -5.00 2.56 62.80
N GLU A 32 -5.62 1.63 62.08
CA GLU A 32 -5.88 1.72 60.64
C GLU A 32 -7.34 2.18 60.41
N GLU A 33 -7.69 3.35 60.97
CA GLU A 33 -8.91 4.07 60.61
C GLU A 33 -8.59 5.03 59.46
N GLY A 34 -9.00 4.65 58.24
CA GLY A 34 -8.89 5.50 57.06
C GLY A 34 -9.73 6.77 57.18
N ILE A 35 -9.06 7.92 57.24
CA ILE A 35 -9.66 9.25 57.05
C ILE A 35 -9.70 9.54 55.54
N PRO A 36 -10.86 9.80 54.91
CA PRO A 36 -10.96 10.02 53.47
C PRO A 36 -10.25 11.30 52.98
N ASP A 37 -10.05 12.30 53.83
CA ASP A 37 -9.27 13.51 53.51
C ASP A 37 -7.76 13.24 53.36
N GLN A 38 -7.25 12.21 54.04
CA GLN A 38 -5.82 11.86 54.00
C GLN A 38 -5.43 11.19 52.67
N ALA A 39 -6.36 10.48 52.02
CA ALA A 39 -6.13 9.83 50.74
C ALA A 39 -6.03 10.83 49.56
N ILE A 40 -6.70 11.98 49.65
CA ILE A 40 -6.57 13.06 48.64
C ILE A 40 -5.21 13.74 48.80
N ASP A 41 -4.80 14.03 50.03
CA ASP A 41 -3.52 14.67 50.34
C ASP A 41 -2.31 13.74 50.06
N GLU A 42 -2.46 12.44 50.34
CA GLU A 42 -1.47 11.41 50.00
C GLU A 42 -1.29 11.29 48.48
N LYS A 43 -2.38 11.30 47.70
CA LYS A 43 -2.30 11.25 46.23
C LYS A 43 -1.69 12.54 45.64
N ILE A 44 -1.94 13.68 46.25
CA ILE A 44 -1.29 14.96 45.88
C ILE A 44 0.20 14.90 46.20
N MET A 45 0.57 14.36 47.36
CA MET A 45 1.96 14.18 47.78
C MET A 45 2.70 13.18 46.88
N GLU A 46 2.08 12.04 46.56
CA GLU A 46 2.60 11.04 45.63
C GLU A 46 2.82 11.64 44.24
N SER A 47 1.85 12.42 43.73
CA SER A 47 2.03 13.13 42.45
C SER A 47 3.15 14.16 42.49
N SER A 48 3.38 14.81 43.64
CA SER A 48 4.47 15.78 43.82
C SER A 48 5.84 15.10 43.90
N ILE A 49 5.91 13.93 44.55
CA ILE A 49 7.11 13.08 44.57
C ILE A 49 7.45 12.64 43.15
N GLU A 50 6.47 12.12 42.40
CA GLU A 50 6.69 11.72 41.01
C GLU A 50 7.17 12.88 40.11
N VAL A 51 6.69 14.11 40.35
CA VAL A 51 7.18 15.30 39.62
C VAL A 51 8.64 15.58 39.96
N LEU A 52 8.99 15.57 41.24
CA LEU A 52 10.37 15.83 41.68
C LEU A 52 11.35 14.75 41.21
N GLU A 53 10.93 13.49 41.19
CA GLU A 53 11.74 12.38 40.65
C GLU A 53 12.02 12.60 39.16
N ARG A 54 11.00 12.98 38.38
CA ARG A 54 11.18 13.32 36.95
C ARG A 54 12.11 14.52 36.76
N GLU A 55 11.98 15.57 37.56
CA GLU A 55 12.85 16.75 37.49
C GLU A 55 14.30 16.42 37.87
N MET A 56 14.50 15.54 38.86
CA MET A 56 15.81 15.05 39.26
C MET A 56 16.45 14.21 38.15
N ASP A 57 15.71 13.29 37.53
CA ASP A 57 16.18 12.49 36.39
C ASP A 57 16.54 13.38 35.20
N GLU A 58 15.69 14.37 34.89
CA GLU A 58 15.96 15.35 33.83
C GLU A 58 17.22 16.19 34.14
N MET A 59 17.38 16.62 35.40
CA MET A 59 18.57 17.33 35.85
C MET A 59 19.83 16.46 35.77
N GLU A 60 19.74 15.19 36.14
CA GLU A 60 20.86 14.25 36.04
C GLU A 60 21.27 14.03 34.58
N ILE A 61 20.32 13.80 33.69
CA ILE A 61 20.55 13.70 32.25
C ILE A 61 21.21 14.99 31.73
N SER A 62 20.70 16.15 32.15
CA SER A 62 21.25 17.47 31.79
C SER A 62 22.69 17.65 32.27
N TYR A 63 22.99 17.28 33.51
CA TYR A 63 24.32 17.35 34.08
C TYR A 63 25.30 16.43 33.34
N ARG A 64 24.92 15.18 33.10
CA ARG A 64 25.73 14.21 32.33
C ARG A 64 26.00 14.72 30.92
N ASN A 65 24.99 15.29 30.24
CA ASN A 65 25.14 15.86 28.90
C ASN A 65 26.09 17.07 28.88
N LYS A 66 25.99 17.98 29.86
CA LYS A 66 26.89 19.14 29.99
C LYS A 66 28.33 18.71 30.24
N THR A 67 28.53 17.74 31.14
CA THR A 67 29.86 17.16 31.42
C THR A 67 30.45 16.50 30.18
N LEU A 68 29.66 15.71 29.45
CA LEU A 68 30.10 15.07 28.20
C LEU A 68 30.43 16.10 27.12
N ALA A 69 29.64 17.16 26.98
CA ALA A 69 29.92 18.26 26.05
C ALA A 69 31.23 18.96 26.39
N LEU A 70 31.48 19.23 27.68
CA LEU A 70 32.74 19.83 28.14
C LEU A 70 33.94 18.92 27.86
N GLN A 71 33.83 17.63 28.18
CA GLN A 71 34.87 16.63 27.88
C GLN A 71 35.18 16.56 26.38
N ARG A 72 34.15 16.56 25.52
CA ARG A 72 34.31 16.59 24.06
C ARG A 72 35.02 17.86 23.58
N ILE A 73 34.71 19.02 24.16
CA ILE A 73 35.38 20.29 23.84
C ILE A 73 36.85 20.22 24.22
N GLN A 74 37.17 19.74 25.43
CA GLN A 74 38.55 19.62 25.91
C GLN A 74 39.37 18.66 25.03
N VAL A 75 38.81 17.49 24.70
CA VAL A 75 39.45 16.52 23.81
C VAL A 75 39.63 17.11 22.41
N ALA A 76 38.62 17.80 21.87
CA ALA A 76 38.71 18.42 20.55
C ALA A 76 39.77 19.53 20.51
N ASP A 77 39.95 20.28 21.60
CA ASP A 77 40.96 21.32 21.71
C ASP A 77 42.37 20.73 21.78
N ALA A 78 42.58 19.73 22.65
CA ALA A 78 43.84 18.99 22.72
C ALA A 78 44.19 18.31 21.39
N LEU A 79 43.20 17.71 20.72
CA LEU A 79 43.37 17.10 19.41
C LEU A 79 43.75 18.14 18.35
N ARG A 80 43.08 19.30 18.33
CA ARG A 80 43.44 20.40 17.41
C ARG A 80 44.88 20.84 17.59
N ASN A 81 45.35 20.97 18.83
CA ASN A 81 46.73 21.34 19.11
C ASN A 81 47.71 20.27 18.59
N LYS A 82 47.42 18.98 18.79
CA LYS A 82 48.27 17.90 18.27
C LYS A 82 48.31 17.87 16.73
N LEU A 83 47.21 18.19 16.07
CA LEU A 83 47.14 18.23 14.61
C LEU A 83 47.89 19.41 13.98
N MET A 84 48.36 20.39 14.75
CA MET A 84 49.25 21.46 14.27
C MET A 84 50.71 21.02 14.15
N ASP A 85 51.09 19.92 14.80
CA ASP A 85 52.43 19.36 14.68
C ASP A 85 52.60 18.67 13.30
N GLU A 86 53.83 18.70 12.78
CA GLU A 86 54.23 18.04 11.52
C GLU A 86 54.77 16.61 11.75
N ASP A 87 54.44 16.01 12.89
CA ASP A 87 54.81 14.64 13.23
C ASP A 87 54.05 13.61 12.37
N GLU A 88 54.65 12.44 12.14
CA GLU A 88 53.97 11.33 11.44
C GLU A 88 52.69 10.87 12.17
N ASP A 89 52.68 10.90 13.50
CA ASP A 89 51.48 10.60 14.30
C ASP A 89 50.35 11.60 13.99
N SER A 90 50.68 12.89 13.91
CA SER A 90 49.70 13.94 13.58
C SER A 90 49.15 13.78 12.17
N LYS A 91 49.99 13.38 11.21
CA LYS A 91 49.56 13.06 9.84
C LYS A 91 48.64 11.84 9.79
N PHE A 92 48.98 10.75 10.47
CA PHE A 92 48.13 9.56 10.58
C PHE A 92 46.75 9.89 11.18
N ILE A 93 46.72 10.72 12.23
CA ILE A 93 45.47 11.16 12.87
C ILE A 93 44.65 12.04 11.91
N ARG A 94 45.28 12.96 11.15
CA ARG A 94 44.59 13.76 10.12
C ARG A 94 43.96 12.88 9.04
N ASP A 95 44.70 11.92 8.50
CA ASP A 95 44.21 11.02 7.45
C ASP A 95 43.06 10.14 7.97
N THR A 96 43.19 9.62 9.19
CA THR A 96 42.12 8.86 9.86
C THR A 96 40.87 9.72 10.08
N THR A 97 41.04 10.96 10.53
CA THR A 97 39.94 11.91 10.74
C THR A 97 39.22 12.22 9.42
N LYS A 98 39.96 12.41 8.33
CA LYS A 98 39.40 12.61 7.00
C LYS A 98 38.55 11.41 6.56
N HIS A 99 39.04 10.18 6.80
CA HIS A 99 38.28 8.97 6.48
C HIS A 99 37.01 8.85 7.32
N ILE A 100 37.08 9.14 8.62
CA ILE A 100 35.91 9.14 9.52
C ILE A 100 34.87 10.15 9.03
N ILE A 101 35.28 11.38 8.67
CA ILE A 101 34.38 12.41 8.17
C ILE A 101 33.74 11.99 6.85
N MET A 102 34.51 11.40 5.93
CA MET A 102 34.00 10.88 4.67
C MET A 102 32.93 9.80 4.90
N LEU A 103 33.21 8.84 5.78
CA LEU A 103 32.27 7.76 6.11
C LEU A 103 31.02 8.28 6.81
N SER A 104 31.16 9.17 7.80
CA SER A 104 30.00 9.74 8.51
C SER A 104 29.13 10.58 7.58
N THR A 105 29.74 11.32 6.65
CA THR A 105 29.02 12.04 5.60
C THR A 105 28.24 11.09 4.69
N ALA A 106 28.86 9.99 4.25
CA ALA A 106 28.21 8.99 3.41
C ALA A 106 27.04 8.29 4.14
N ILE A 107 27.20 7.99 5.43
CA ILE A 107 26.14 7.43 6.28
C ILE A 107 24.96 8.40 6.36
N LEU A 108 25.20 9.67 6.68
CA LEU A 108 24.15 10.68 6.75
C LEU A 108 23.41 10.85 5.42
N GLN A 109 24.13 10.80 4.30
CA GLN A 109 23.53 10.84 2.97
C GLN A 109 22.66 9.61 2.70
N SER A 110 23.14 8.40 3.03
CA SER A 110 22.39 7.16 2.88
C SER A 110 21.11 7.17 3.73
N GLU A 111 21.19 7.63 4.97
CA GLU A 111 20.01 7.76 5.83
C GLU A 111 19.02 8.78 5.28
N GLN A 112 19.50 9.91 4.75
CA GLN A 112 18.65 10.91 4.13
C GLN A 112 17.93 10.36 2.90
N GLN A 113 18.62 9.61 2.04
CA GLN A 113 18.03 8.95 0.89
C GLN A 113 16.97 7.92 1.30
N SER A 114 17.22 7.17 2.38
CA SER A 114 16.24 6.22 2.94
C SER A 114 14.96 6.93 3.37
N ARG A 115 15.07 8.07 4.08
CA ARG A 115 13.92 8.88 4.50
C ARG A 115 13.11 9.40 3.31
N GLU A 116 13.78 9.91 2.29
CA GLU A 116 13.11 10.42 1.08
C GLU A 116 12.38 9.30 0.32
N LEU A 117 12.99 8.12 0.21
CA LEU A 117 12.37 6.97 -0.44
C LEU A 117 11.16 6.46 0.34
N GLU A 118 11.25 6.43 1.67
CA GLU A 118 10.15 6.06 2.55
C GLU A 118 8.96 7.03 2.41
N GLU A 119 9.23 8.33 2.32
CA GLU A 119 8.19 9.33 2.08
C GLU A 119 7.49 9.11 0.74
N LYS A 120 8.25 8.87 -0.34
CA LYS A 120 7.70 8.53 -1.66
C LYS A 120 6.85 7.26 -1.61
N LEU A 121 7.31 6.23 -0.90
CA LEU A 121 6.56 5.00 -0.71
C LEU A 121 5.23 5.26 0.03
N ASN A 122 5.25 6.11 1.05
CA ASN A 122 4.06 6.48 1.79
C ASN A 122 3.07 7.26 0.92
N GLU A 123 3.54 8.12 0.03
CA GLU A 123 2.68 8.80 -0.93
C GLU A 123 2.01 7.83 -1.91
N VAL A 124 2.76 6.86 -2.44
CA VAL A 124 2.20 5.80 -3.29
C VAL A 124 1.16 4.97 -2.52
N LYS A 125 1.42 4.62 -1.26
CA LYS A 125 0.46 3.91 -0.41
C LYS A 125 -0.83 4.71 -0.20
N ARG A 126 -0.74 6.02 0.06
CA ARG A 126 -1.89 6.93 0.19
C ARG A 126 -2.69 7.00 -1.11
N SER A 127 -2.01 7.22 -2.23
CA SER A 127 -2.61 7.27 -3.56
C SER A 127 -3.34 5.97 -3.92
N ARG A 128 -2.74 4.81 -3.62
CA ARG A 128 -3.35 3.49 -3.82
C ARG A 128 -4.66 3.33 -3.04
N ILE A 129 -4.68 3.75 -1.77
CA ILE A 129 -5.88 3.66 -0.92
C ILE A 129 -6.97 4.59 -1.45
N ALA A 130 -6.62 5.82 -1.84
CA ALA A 130 -7.56 6.77 -2.43
C ALA A 130 -8.19 6.21 -3.72
N LEU A 131 -7.37 5.63 -4.60
CA LEU A 131 -7.83 5.01 -5.84
C LEU A 131 -8.76 3.83 -5.58
N LYS A 132 -8.43 2.96 -4.61
CA LYS A 132 -9.28 1.83 -4.22
C LYS A 132 -10.66 2.31 -3.76
N ARG A 133 -10.71 3.31 -2.87
CA ARG A 133 -11.97 3.92 -2.39
C ARG A 133 -12.77 4.55 -3.52
N ALA A 134 -12.11 5.27 -4.44
CA ALA A 134 -12.76 5.87 -5.60
C ALA A 134 -13.39 4.79 -6.51
N GLY A 135 -12.67 3.68 -6.74
CA GLY A 135 -13.18 2.54 -7.49
C GLY A 135 -14.39 1.87 -6.84
N GLU A 136 -14.33 1.65 -5.52
CA GLU A 136 -15.46 1.09 -4.74
C GLU A 136 -16.71 1.98 -4.81
N CYS A 137 -16.53 3.30 -4.68
CA CYS A 137 -17.62 4.28 -4.81
C CYS A 137 -18.26 4.24 -6.21
N LYS A 138 -17.44 4.20 -7.28
CA LYS A 138 -17.94 4.09 -8.66
C LYS A 138 -18.69 2.78 -8.90
N LEU A 139 -18.21 1.67 -8.35
CA LEU A 139 -18.89 0.38 -8.44
C LEU A 139 -20.23 0.37 -7.70
N ALA A 140 -20.30 0.98 -6.51
CA ALA A 140 -21.54 1.16 -5.77
C ALA A 140 -22.56 1.97 -6.60
N GLN A 141 -22.12 3.10 -7.17
CA GLN A 141 -22.96 3.93 -8.04
C GLN A 141 -23.50 3.15 -9.25
N ILE A 142 -22.68 2.32 -9.91
CA ILE A 142 -23.13 1.46 -11.02
C ILE A 142 -24.20 0.46 -10.56
N ARG A 143 -24.00 -0.17 -9.39
CA ARG A 143 -24.98 -1.11 -8.82
C ARG A 143 -26.30 -0.42 -8.50
N ASP A 144 -26.27 0.79 -7.95
CA ASP A 144 -27.47 1.54 -7.61
C ASP A 144 -28.25 1.99 -8.85
N ILE A 145 -27.56 2.50 -9.89
CA ILE A 145 -28.19 2.82 -11.17
C ILE A 145 -28.82 1.57 -11.80
N LYS A 146 -28.13 0.42 -11.75
CA LYS A 146 -28.66 -0.85 -12.26
C LYS A 146 -29.92 -1.29 -11.49
N ARG A 147 -29.90 -1.19 -10.15
CA ARG A 147 -31.05 -1.53 -9.30
C ARG A 147 -32.23 -0.61 -9.60
N LYS A 148 -32.00 0.70 -9.73
CA LYS A 148 -33.04 1.69 -10.05
C LYS A 148 -33.69 1.43 -11.40
N ARG A 149 -32.90 1.18 -12.46
CA ARG A 149 -33.43 0.82 -13.79
C ARG A 149 -34.26 -0.46 -13.76
N LYS A 150 -33.82 -1.47 -12.99
CA LYS A 150 -34.58 -2.71 -12.83
C LYS A 150 -35.92 -2.46 -12.12
N ALA A 151 -35.94 -1.68 -11.05
CA ALA A 151 -37.17 -1.31 -10.35
C ALA A 151 -38.11 -0.48 -11.24
N GLU A 152 -37.60 0.47 -12.01
CA GLU A 152 -38.38 1.24 -13.01
C GLU A 152 -38.99 0.31 -14.07
N LEU A 153 -38.25 -0.71 -14.51
CA LEU A 153 -38.74 -1.71 -15.47
C LEU A 153 -39.84 -2.60 -14.87
N GLU A 154 -39.67 -3.05 -13.62
CA GLU A 154 -40.66 -3.89 -12.93
C GLU A 154 -41.94 -3.11 -12.57
N ASN A 155 -41.82 -1.81 -12.30
CA ASN A 155 -42.98 -0.94 -12.01
C ASN A 155 -43.74 -0.50 -13.27
N MET A 156 -43.13 -0.54 -14.46
CA MET A 156 -43.84 -0.25 -15.71
C MET A 156 -44.64 -1.47 -16.18
N LYS A 157 -45.88 -1.27 -16.62
CA LYS A 157 -46.66 -2.35 -17.24
C LYS A 157 -45.97 -2.81 -18.53
N VAL A 158 -46.00 -4.12 -18.82
CA VAL A 158 -45.38 -4.70 -20.03
C VAL A 158 -45.79 -3.97 -21.31
N GLY A 159 -47.04 -3.51 -21.40
CA GLY A 159 -47.54 -2.71 -22.53
C GLY A 159 -46.88 -1.33 -22.66
N GLU A 160 -46.61 -0.62 -21.55
CA GLU A 160 -45.93 0.69 -21.59
C GLU A 160 -44.46 0.55 -22.02
N ILE A 161 -43.81 -0.56 -21.67
CA ILE A 161 -42.45 -0.86 -22.11
C ILE A 161 -42.43 -1.02 -23.64
N LEU A 162 -43.37 -1.80 -24.18
CA LEU A 162 -43.50 -2.06 -25.61
C LEU A 162 -43.76 -0.76 -26.40
N GLU A 163 -44.65 0.11 -25.89
CA GLU A 163 -44.95 1.40 -26.51
C GLU A 163 -43.74 2.35 -26.53
N LYS A 164 -42.96 2.44 -25.43
CA LYS A 164 -41.72 3.25 -25.44
C LYS A 164 -40.71 2.74 -26.45
N VAL A 165 -40.48 1.43 -26.49
CA VAL A 165 -39.52 0.82 -27.42
C VAL A 165 -39.96 1.03 -28.87
N HIS A 166 -41.25 0.87 -29.16
CA HIS A 166 -41.82 1.13 -30.48
C HIS A 166 -41.66 2.60 -30.87
N GLY A 167 -41.95 3.55 -29.97
CA GLY A 167 -41.78 4.97 -30.21
C GLY A 167 -40.33 5.38 -30.51
N ASP A 168 -39.36 4.85 -29.76
CA ASP A 168 -37.94 5.12 -29.97
C ASP A 168 -37.43 4.51 -31.29
N LEU A 169 -37.87 3.30 -31.61
CA LEU A 169 -37.57 2.65 -32.88
C LEU A 169 -38.15 3.44 -34.05
N GLN A 170 -39.40 3.87 -33.96
CA GLN A 170 -40.06 4.66 -34.99
C GLN A 170 -39.34 6.00 -35.24
N LYS A 171 -38.90 6.69 -34.17
CA LYS A 171 -38.08 7.91 -34.29
C LYS A 171 -36.76 7.63 -35.02
N LYS A 172 -36.05 6.55 -34.67
CA LYS A 172 -34.81 6.13 -35.34
C LYS A 172 -35.03 5.82 -36.82
N ILE A 173 -36.11 5.11 -37.15
CA ILE A 173 -36.50 4.82 -38.53
C ILE A 173 -36.76 6.12 -39.29
N LYS A 174 -37.59 7.02 -38.76
CA LYS A 174 -37.89 8.33 -39.38
C LYS A 174 -36.62 9.14 -39.68
N ILE A 175 -35.71 9.23 -38.70
CA ILE A 175 -34.43 9.93 -38.88
C ILE A 175 -33.61 9.25 -39.98
N THR A 176 -33.48 7.91 -39.94
CA THR A 176 -32.73 7.15 -40.94
C THR A 176 -33.29 7.34 -42.35
N THR A 177 -34.62 7.36 -42.49
CA THR A 177 -35.30 7.61 -43.77
C THR A 177 -35.04 9.02 -44.29
N ILE A 178 -35.13 10.05 -43.43
CA ILE A 178 -34.81 11.43 -43.83
C ILE A 178 -33.37 11.52 -44.31
N VAL A 179 -32.43 10.92 -43.56
CA VAL A 179 -31.01 10.88 -43.94
C VAL A 179 -30.84 10.18 -45.29
N GLN A 180 -31.39 8.98 -45.47
CA GLN A 180 -31.35 8.26 -46.76
C GLN A 180 -31.95 9.06 -47.92
N ASN A 181 -33.04 9.78 -47.69
CA ASN A 181 -33.67 10.60 -48.72
C ASN A 181 -32.79 11.79 -49.10
N VAL A 182 -32.16 12.46 -48.13
CA VAL A 182 -31.20 13.54 -48.41
C VAL A 182 -30.02 13.02 -49.24
N PHE A 183 -29.47 11.85 -48.89
CA PHE A 183 -28.36 11.25 -49.65
C PHE A 183 -28.75 10.75 -51.04
N GLN A 184 -30.01 10.40 -51.29
CA GLN A 184 -30.51 10.02 -52.62
C GLN A 184 -30.86 11.22 -53.49
N VAL A 185 -31.36 12.31 -52.90
CA VAL A 185 -31.71 13.56 -53.62
C VAL A 185 -30.45 14.29 -54.08
N VAL A 186 -29.35 14.19 -53.32
CA VAL A 186 -28.03 14.66 -53.76
C VAL A 186 -27.47 13.66 -54.77
N LYS A 187 -27.77 13.85 -56.06
CA LYS A 187 -27.08 13.11 -57.12
C LYS A 187 -25.57 13.32 -56.96
N PRO A 188 -24.74 12.27 -56.92
CA PRO A 188 -23.30 12.45 -56.95
C PRO A 188 -22.96 13.21 -58.24
N HIS A 189 -22.35 14.39 -58.09
CA HIS A 189 -21.96 15.24 -59.21
C HIS A 189 -20.98 14.46 -60.09
N ALA A 190 -21.43 14.05 -61.28
CA ALA A 190 -20.52 13.54 -62.30
C ALA A 190 -19.68 14.73 -62.81
N PRO A 191 -18.35 14.77 -62.55
CA PRO A 191 -17.54 15.90 -62.99
C PRO A 191 -17.59 16.01 -64.52
N LEU A 192 -18.06 17.17 -65.02
CA LEU A 192 -18.18 17.44 -66.45
C LEU A 192 -16.83 17.54 -67.17
N ILE A 193 -15.73 17.61 -66.43
CA ILE A 193 -14.38 17.55 -66.96
C ILE A 193 -13.87 16.11 -66.91
N LYS A 194 -13.74 15.49 -68.09
CA LYS A 194 -12.98 14.25 -68.25
C LYS A 194 -11.50 14.61 -68.19
N PHE A 195 -10.86 14.36 -67.05
CA PHE A 195 -9.40 14.39 -66.97
C PHE A 195 -8.83 13.27 -67.85
N PRO A 196 -7.92 13.58 -68.80
CA PRO A 196 -7.27 12.56 -69.62
C PRO A 196 -6.55 11.52 -68.75
N ASP A 197 -6.77 10.25 -69.05
CA ASP A 197 -6.22 9.11 -68.30
C ASP A 197 -4.69 9.10 -68.43
N ARG A 198 -3.96 9.39 -67.34
CA ARG A 198 -2.49 9.45 -67.31
C ARG A 198 -1.86 8.05 -67.27
N LYS A 199 -2.25 7.16 -68.20
CA LYS A 199 -1.73 5.78 -68.29
C LYS A 199 -0.38 5.66 -69.02
N SER A 200 0.18 6.74 -69.57
CA SER A 200 1.41 6.68 -70.37
C SER A 200 2.66 7.28 -69.73
N THR A 201 2.62 7.80 -68.49
CA THR A 201 3.86 8.12 -67.77
C THR A 201 4.45 6.83 -67.18
N PRO A 202 5.76 6.56 -67.34
CA PRO A 202 6.38 5.35 -66.82
C PRO A 202 6.18 5.27 -65.31
N LYS A 203 5.44 4.25 -64.87
CA LYS A 203 5.17 3.96 -63.46
C LYS A 203 6.51 3.59 -62.80
N PRO A 204 7.00 4.30 -61.77
CA PRO A 204 8.10 3.77 -60.98
C PRO A 204 7.62 2.47 -60.33
N LYS A 205 8.37 1.39 -60.57
CA LYS A 205 8.07 0.06 -60.04
C LYS A 205 8.13 0.13 -58.51
N MET A 206 6.99 -0.05 -57.84
CA MET A 206 6.97 -0.56 -56.48
C MET A 206 5.93 -1.69 -56.41
N GLN A 207 6.41 -2.83 -55.93
CA GLN A 207 5.72 -4.12 -55.88
C GLN A 207 4.58 -4.12 -54.85
N ASP A 208 3.58 -4.94 -55.16
CA ASP A 208 2.48 -5.41 -54.31
C ASP A 208 2.96 -5.86 -52.92
N PRO A 209 2.14 -5.70 -51.86
CA PRO A 209 1.23 -6.81 -51.56
C PRO A 209 -0.16 -6.45 -51.00
N LEU A 210 -1.15 -7.14 -51.59
CA LEU A 210 -2.18 -7.98 -50.93
C LEU A 210 -3.35 -7.31 -50.18
N GLN A 211 -4.50 -7.33 -50.88
CA GLN A 211 -5.80 -7.89 -50.46
C GLN A 211 -6.32 -7.53 -49.04
N SER A 212 -7.13 -6.48 -48.96
CA SER A 212 -8.17 -6.36 -47.94
C SER A 212 -9.39 -7.19 -48.35
N ARG A 213 -9.47 -8.46 -47.92
CA ARG A 213 -10.69 -9.27 -48.01
C ARG A 213 -11.44 -9.20 -46.68
N VAL A 214 -12.53 -8.45 -46.67
CA VAL A 214 -13.52 -8.45 -45.58
C VAL A 214 -14.35 -9.74 -45.69
N PRO A 215 -14.61 -10.49 -44.60
CA PRO A 215 -15.48 -11.67 -44.65
C PRO A 215 -16.98 -11.31 -44.61
N PRO A 216 -17.85 -11.98 -45.40
CA PRO A 216 -19.31 -11.88 -45.28
C PRO A 216 -19.85 -12.77 -44.15
N LEU A 217 -20.88 -12.27 -43.46
CA LEU A 217 -21.72 -13.04 -42.54
C LEU A 217 -22.66 -13.95 -43.34
N HIS A 218 -22.60 -15.26 -43.11
CA HIS A 218 -23.65 -16.20 -43.52
C HIS A 218 -24.16 -16.98 -42.31
N ALA A 219 -25.48 -16.96 -42.15
CA ALA A 219 -26.23 -17.83 -41.27
C ALA A 219 -26.26 -19.27 -41.82
N SER A 220 -26.23 -20.27 -40.94
CA SER A 220 -27.07 -21.45 -41.12
C SER A 220 -27.22 -22.27 -39.83
N SER A 221 -28.42 -22.82 -39.71
CA SER A 221 -28.95 -23.70 -38.67
C SER A 221 -28.39 -25.12 -38.79
N ALA A 222 -28.29 -25.86 -37.68
CA ALA A 222 -29.16 -27.02 -37.38
C ALA A 222 -28.52 -28.13 -36.49
N GLN A 223 -29.38 -28.69 -35.62
CA GLN A 223 -29.49 -30.07 -35.09
C GLN A 223 -28.75 -30.55 -33.82
N ILE A 224 -29.54 -30.58 -32.74
CA ILE A 224 -29.81 -31.64 -31.74
C ILE A 224 -29.18 -33.04 -32.00
N SER A 225 -28.51 -33.62 -30.99
CA SER A 225 -28.69 -35.03 -30.56
C SER A 225 -28.01 -35.31 -29.20
N ALA A 226 -28.55 -36.26 -28.45
CA ALA A 226 -28.46 -36.43 -27.01
C ALA A 226 -27.41 -37.46 -26.51
N GLY A 227 -27.05 -37.38 -25.21
CA GLY A 227 -26.81 -38.56 -24.36
C GLY A 227 -25.52 -38.64 -23.52
N GLY A 228 -25.65 -38.45 -22.19
CA GLY A 228 -25.14 -39.40 -21.18
C GLY A 228 -23.81 -39.18 -20.41
N GLY A 229 -23.91 -38.73 -19.13
CA GLY A 229 -23.15 -39.27 -17.96
C GLY A 229 -21.81 -38.65 -17.48
N PRO A 230 -21.61 -38.34 -16.16
CA PRO A 230 -20.32 -37.96 -15.53
C PRO A 230 -19.83 -39.00 -14.47
N PRO A 231 -18.76 -38.76 -13.66
CA PRO A 231 -17.37 -38.33 -13.93
C PRO A 231 -16.32 -39.29 -13.31
N SER A 232 -15.02 -39.18 -13.65
CA SER A 232 -13.94 -39.63 -12.74
C SER A 232 -12.62 -38.88 -12.95
N HIS A 233 -11.94 -38.65 -11.83
CA HIS A 233 -10.72 -37.88 -11.63
C HIS A 233 -9.48 -38.51 -12.29
N GLN A 234 -8.53 -37.68 -12.77
CA GLN A 234 -7.15 -37.62 -12.26
C GLN A 234 -6.23 -36.64 -13.03
N HIS A 235 -5.59 -35.77 -12.24
CA HIS A 235 -4.20 -35.30 -12.34
C HIS A 235 -3.71 -34.51 -13.57
N ILE A 236 -3.54 -33.20 -13.39
CA ILE A 236 -3.06 -32.22 -14.39
C ILE A 236 -1.53 -32.13 -14.30
N SER A 237 -0.83 -32.56 -15.36
CA SER A 237 0.57 -32.19 -15.60
C SER A 237 0.60 -31.13 -16.71
N PHE A 238 0.99 -29.90 -16.34
CA PHE A 238 0.96 -28.73 -17.21
C PHE A 238 2.14 -28.74 -18.20
N SER A 239 2.04 -29.57 -19.25
CA SER A 239 2.82 -29.40 -20.49
C SER A 239 1.97 -28.66 -21.51
N GLY A 240 1.80 -27.36 -21.27
CA GLY A 240 1.06 -26.45 -22.15
C GLY A 240 1.97 -25.56 -22.97
N ARG A 241 2.94 -26.13 -23.69
CA ARG A 241 3.63 -25.39 -24.77
C ARG A 241 2.64 -25.30 -25.93
N THR A 242 1.78 -24.28 -25.91
CA THR A 242 1.07 -23.89 -27.12
C THR A 242 2.14 -23.44 -28.12
N GLN A 243 2.34 -24.22 -29.18
CA GLN A 243 3.05 -23.76 -30.37
C GLN A 243 2.21 -22.65 -31.02
N GLY A 244 2.31 -21.44 -30.48
CA GLY A 244 1.90 -20.23 -31.16
C GLY A 244 2.88 -19.94 -32.29
N THR A 245 2.36 -19.42 -33.40
CA THR A 245 3.16 -18.86 -34.50
C THR A 245 4.33 -18.03 -33.95
N PRO A 246 5.57 -18.26 -34.41
CA PRO A 246 6.72 -17.48 -33.96
C PRO A 246 6.48 -15.99 -34.23
N ASP A 247 6.55 -15.17 -33.18
CA ASP A 247 6.50 -13.72 -33.31
C ASP A 247 7.73 -13.25 -34.12
N THR A 248 7.57 -13.16 -35.44
CA THR A 248 8.64 -12.71 -36.33
C THR A 248 8.72 -11.19 -36.22
N VAL A 249 9.93 -10.62 -36.18
CA VAL A 249 10.15 -9.17 -35.97
C VAL A 249 9.37 -8.28 -36.95
N GLU A 250 9.11 -8.77 -38.16
CA GLU A 250 8.31 -8.08 -39.18
C GLU A 250 6.82 -7.97 -38.80
N LEU A 251 6.25 -9.01 -38.19
CA LEU A 251 4.86 -9.00 -37.74
C LEU A 251 4.66 -7.98 -36.60
N VAL A 252 5.63 -7.90 -35.69
CA VAL A 252 5.62 -6.94 -34.57
C VAL A 252 5.72 -5.49 -35.04
N ARG A 253 6.40 -5.24 -36.17
CA ARG A 253 6.50 -3.90 -36.80
C ARG A 253 5.17 -3.46 -37.42
N THR A 254 4.38 -4.37 -37.97
CA THR A 254 3.06 -4.06 -38.54
C THR A 254 1.98 -3.74 -37.50
N LEU A 255 2.19 -4.07 -36.23
CA LEU A 255 1.23 -3.79 -35.17
C LEU A 255 1.24 -2.31 -34.76
N PRO A 256 0.06 -1.70 -34.52
CA PRO A 256 -0.03 -0.35 -33.97
C PRO A 256 0.75 -0.23 -32.65
N GLN A 257 1.37 0.93 -32.44
CA GLN A 257 2.31 1.17 -31.32
C GLN A 257 1.74 0.80 -29.94
N LYS A 258 0.44 1.01 -29.71
CA LYS A 258 -0.25 0.68 -28.44
C LYS A 258 -0.32 -0.83 -28.14
N TYR A 259 -0.13 -1.69 -29.14
CA TYR A 259 -0.15 -3.15 -29.00
C TYR A 259 1.24 -3.79 -29.17
N ARG A 260 2.26 -2.99 -29.49
CA ARG A 260 3.63 -3.47 -29.63
C ARG A 260 4.25 -3.64 -28.24
N ARG A 261 4.69 -4.85 -27.91
CA ARG A 261 5.50 -5.09 -26.71
C ARG A 261 6.83 -4.36 -26.85
N LYS A 262 7.30 -3.73 -25.77
CA LYS A 262 8.66 -3.17 -25.75
C LYS A 262 9.66 -4.35 -25.76
N PRO A 263 10.76 -4.25 -26.53
CA PRO A 263 11.83 -5.23 -26.43
C PRO A 263 12.40 -5.20 -25.00
N LEU A 264 12.63 -6.38 -24.42
CA LEU A 264 13.22 -6.52 -23.09
C LEU A 264 14.69 -6.09 -23.14
N SER A 265 15.15 -5.33 -22.14
CA SER A 265 16.57 -5.00 -21.99
C SER A 265 17.36 -6.20 -21.45
N SER A 266 18.69 -6.21 -21.63
CA SER A 266 19.55 -7.27 -21.08
C SER A 266 19.51 -7.36 -19.56
N GLU A 267 19.40 -6.21 -18.89
CA GLU A 267 19.24 -6.11 -17.44
C GLU A 267 17.89 -6.69 -16.98
N GLU A 268 16.81 -6.42 -17.73
CA GLU A 268 15.48 -6.97 -17.42
C GLU A 268 15.42 -8.48 -17.66
N MET A 269 16.09 -8.99 -18.70
CA MET A 269 16.24 -10.43 -18.94
C MET A 269 16.97 -11.11 -17.78
N GLU A 270 18.02 -10.50 -17.25
CA GLU A 270 18.78 -11.03 -16.13
C GLU A 270 17.97 -11.00 -14.83
N TYR A 271 17.28 -9.89 -14.56
CA TYR A 271 16.40 -9.76 -13.39
C TYR A 271 15.27 -10.80 -13.38
N ILE A 272 14.65 -11.05 -14.54
CA ILE A 272 13.61 -12.07 -14.70
C ILE A 272 14.20 -13.48 -14.50
N GLN A 273 15.39 -13.77 -15.05
CA GLN A 273 16.04 -15.06 -14.86
C GLN A 273 16.46 -15.32 -13.41
N ARG A 274 16.89 -14.28 -12.70
CA ARG A 274 17.32 -14.36 -11.30
C ARG A 274 16.14 -14.47 -10.32
N GLY A 275 14.92 -14.15 -10.76
CA GLY A 275 13.72 -14.26 -9.93
C GLY A 275 13.47 -13.07 -9.01
N GLY A 276 14.16 -11.95 -9.21
CA GLY A 276 14.01 -10.73 -8.40
C GLY A 276 15.28 -10.32 -7.65
N PRO A 277 15.18 -9.35 -6.72
CA PRO A 277 16.29 -8.88 -5.90
C PRO A 277 16.59 -9.89 -4.79
N GLU A 278 17.87 -10.05 -4.45
CA GLU A 278 18.30 -10.77 -3.24
C GLU A 278 18.07 -9.95 -1.96
#